data_AF-A0A7C4SFY2-F1
#
_entry.id   AF-A0A7C4SFY2-F1
#
_cell.length_a   1.000
_cell.length_b   1.000
_cell.length_c   1.000
_cell.angle_alpha   90.00
_cell.angle_beta   90.00
_cell.angle_gamma   90.00
#
_symmetry.space_group_name_H-M   'P 1'
#
loop_
_entity.id
_entity.type
_entity.pdbx_description
1 polymer ?
#
loop_
_entity_poly.entity_id
_entity_poly.type
_entity_poly.pdbx_seq_one_letter_code
_entity_poly.pdbx_strand_id
1 'polypeptide(L)' 'MTHWFLAIEGVIGVGKTTLARMLAPALGAYPVLEQFEENPFLPHFYRDRARYAFPTQIFFLLSRYRQHQELAARLE' A
#
# COMPACT_ATOMS: atom_id res chain seq x y z
N MET A 1 9.58 -9.87 21.28
CA MET A 1 9.79 -10.82 20.16
C MET A 1 10.23 -10.00 18.95
N THR A 2 11.12 -10.51 18.09
CA THR A 2 11.52 -9.79 16.87
C THR A 2 10.46 -9.96 15.79
N HIS A 3 9.83 -8.84 15.39
CA HIS A 3 8.93 -8.79 14.25
C HIS A 3 9.73 -8.46 12.99
N TRP A 4 9.42 -9.14 11.89
CA TRP A 4 10.03 -8.89 10.59
C TRP A 4 9.00 -8.29 9.63
N PHE A 5 9.45 -7.39 8.77
CA PHE A 5 8.63 -6.80 7.71
C PHE A 5 9.17 -7.23 6.35
N LEU A 6 8.26 -7.57 5.43
CA LEU A 6 8.58 -7.86 4.04
C LEU A 6 7.82 -6.88 3.16
N ALA A 7 8.55 -6.04 2.43
CA ALA A 7 8.01 -5.17 1.40
C ALA A 7 8.09 -5.85 0.03
N ILE A 8 7.00 -5.80 -0.73
CA ILE A 8 6.93 -6.32 -2.11
C ILE A 8 6.78 -5.14 -3.06
N GLU A 9 7.83 -4.86 -3.84
CA GLU A 9 7.92 -3.71 -4.74
C GLU A 9 7.84 -4.12 -6.21
N GLY A 10 7.47 -3.18 -7.07
CA GLY A 10 7.39 -3.40 -8.53
C GLY A 10 6.34 -2.55 -9.25
N VAL A 11 6.38 -2.55 -10.57
CA VAL A 11 5.50 -1.72 -11.43
C VAL A 11 4.01 -2.11 -11.32
N ILE A 12 3.13 -1.22 -11.78
CA ILE A 12 1.68 -1.47 -11.84
C ILE A 12 1.43 -2.68 -12.77
N GLY A 13 0.56 -3.60 -12.36
CA GLY A 13 0.18 -4.77 -13.16
C GLY A 13 1.11 -5.98 -13.07
N VAL A 14 2.26 -5.91 -12.38
CA VAL A 14 3.24 -7.04 -12.31
C VAL A 14 2.81 -8.20 -11.41
N GLY A 15 1.67 -8.09 -10.70
CA GLY A 15 1.15 -9.16 -9.85
C GLY A 15 1.55 -9.12 -8.36
N LYS A 16 2.00 -7.97 -7.84
CA LYS A 16 2.40 -7.80 -6.42
C LYS A 16 1.34 -8.26 -5.42
N THR A 17 0.10 -7.83 -5.60
CA THR A 17 -1.02 -8.20 -4.71
C THR A 17 -1.27 -9.69 -4.71
N THR A 18 -1.14 -10.34 -5.88
CA THR A 18 -1.25 -11.80 -6.00
C THR A 18 -0.12 -12.48 -5.24
N LEU A 19 1.13 -12.05 -5.45
CA LEU A 19 2.29 -12.59 -4.75
C LEU A 19 2.17 -12.43 -3.22
N ALA A 20 1.76 -11.24 -2.74
CA ALA A 20 1.58 -10.97 -1.31
C ALA A 20 0.54 -11.93 -0.68
N ARG A 21 -0.59 -12.15 -1.36
CA ARG A 21 -1.64 -13.07 -0.91
C ARG A 21 -1.19 -14.54 -0.92
N MET A 22 -0.32 -14.93 -1.86
CA MET A 22 0.26 -16.27 -1.91
C MET A 22 1.31 -16.51 -0.82
N LEU A 23 2.15 -15.50 -0.53
CA LEU A 23 3.22 -15.61 0.47
C LEU A 23 2.70 -15.54 1.91
N ALA A 24 1.68 -14.73 2.18
CA ALA A 24 1.13 -14.53 3.52
C ALA A 24 0.87 -15.85 4.30
N PRO A 25 0.10 -16.83 3.77
CA PRO A 25 -0.15 -18.08 4.48
C PRO A 25 1.12 -18.94 4.63
N ALA A 26 2.02 -18.94 3.64
CA ALA A 26 3.25 -19.71 3.67
C ALA A 26 4.24 -19.21 4.74
N LEU A 27 4.21 -17.90 5.01
CA LEU A 27 5.10 -17.25 5.99
C LEU A 27 4.42 -17.00 7.35
N GLY A 28 3.14 -17.34 7.50
CA GLY A 28 2.35 -16.95 8.68
C GLY A 28 2.27 -15.44 8.89
N ALA A 29 2.36 -14.66 7.81
CA ALA A 29 2.44 -13.21 7.85
C ALA A 29 1.06 -12.55 7.70
N TYR A 30 0.90 -11.38 8.30
CA TYR A 30 -0.28 -10.55 8.11
C TYR A 30 -0.14 -9.68 6.84
N PRO A 31 -0.97 -9.85 5.80
CA PRO A 31 -0.85 -9.08 4.57
C PRO A 31 -1.36 -7.64 4.76
N VAL A 32 -0.53 -6.66 4.42
CA VAL A 32 -0.91 -5.24 4.37
C VAL A 32 -0.94 -4.80 2.90
N LEU A 33 -2.15 -4.58 2.37
CA LEU A 33 -2.38 -4.29 0.96
C LEU A 33 -2.60 -2.80 0.70
N GLU A 34 -2.25 -2.34 -0.51
CA GLU A 34 -2.51 -0.96 -0.93
C GLU A 34 -4.01 -0.69 -1.09
N GLN A 35 -4.48 0.43 -0.52
CA GLN A 35 -5.86 0.89 -0.62
C GLN A 35 -5.97 2.01 -1.68
N PHE A 36 -5.61 1.72 -2.93
CA PHE A 36 -5.57 2.75 -3.97
C PHE A 36 -6.95 3.27 -4.40
N GLU A 37 -7.99 2.45 -4.24
CA GLU A 37 -9.38 2.76 -4.62
C GLU A 37 -9.97 3.90 -3.80
N GLU A 38 -9.45 4.13 -2.58
CA GLU A 38 -9.89 5.19 -1.69
C GLU A 38 -9.36 6.58 -2.07
N ASN A 39 -8.39 6.66 -3.00
CA ASN A 39 -7.77 7.92 -3.38
C ASN A 39 -8.70 8.75 -4.29
N PRO A 40 -9.32 9.84 -3.80
CA PRO A 40 -10.29 10.60 -4.58
C PRO A 40 -9.65 11.33 -5.77
N PHE A 41 -8.33 11.52 -5.75
CA PHE A 41 -7.59 12.21 -6.81
C PHE A 41 -7.15 11.28 -7.93
N LEU A 42 -7.14 9.97 -7.72
CA LEU A 42 -6.61 9.01 -8.68
C LEU A 42 -7.34 9.03 -10.03
N PRO A 43 -8.70 9.09 -10.11
CA PRO A 43 -9.39 9.26 -11.39
C PRO A 43 -9.02 10.56 -12.12
N HIS A 44 -8.75 11.64 -11.38
CA HIS A 44 -8.37 12.93 -11.94
C HIS A 44 -6.93 12.96 -12.43
N PHE A 45 -6.02 12.26 -11.74
CA PHE A 45 -4.65 12.06 -12.18
C PHE A 45 -4.57 11.40 -13.56
N TYR A 46 -5.42 10.42 -13.84
CA TYR A 46 -5.47 9.81 -15.18
C TYR A 46 -5.96 10.76 -16.28
N ARG A 47 -6.61 11.87 -15.94
CA ARG A 47 -7.08 12.90 -16.89
C ARG A 47 -6.10 14.07 -17.04
N ASP A 48 -5.48 14.51 -15.94
CA ASP A 48 -4.53 15.61 -15.91
C ASP A 48 -3.45 15.35 -14.84
N ARG A 49 -2.32 14.78 -15.28
CA ARG A 49 -1.24 14.41 -14.36
C ARG A 49 -0.58 15.63 -13.74
N ALA A 50 -0.37 16.71 -14.49
CA ALA A 50 0.37 17.88 -14.01
C ALA A 50 -0.37 18.54 -12.84
N ARG A 51 -1.70 18.62 -12.91
CA ARG A 51 -2.53 19.22 -11.88
C ARG A 51 -2.74 18.32 -10.66
N TYR A 52 -2.88 17.01 -10.87
CA TYR A 52 -3.31 16.08 -9.80
C TYR A 52 -2.20 15.18 -9.25
N ALA A 53 -0.98 15.17 -9.82
CA ALA A 53 0.12 14.34 -9.33
C ALA A 53 0.41 14.55 -7.84
N PHE A 54 0.56 15.80 -7.40
CA PHE A 54 0.87 16.11 -6.01
C PHE A 54 -0.19 15.59 -5.02
N PRO A 55 -1.49 15.97 -5.13
CA PRO A 55 -2.50 15.49 -4.17
C PRO A 55 -2.68 13.96 -4.24
N THR A 56 -2.56 13.34 -5.42
CA THR A 56 -2.61 11.88 -5.55
C THR A 56 -1.47 11.21 -4.78
N GLN A 57 -0.24 11.68 -4.93
CA GLN A 57 0.92 11.11 -4.25
C GLN A 57 0.92 11.36 -2.73
N ILE A 58 0.50 12.55 -2.28
CA ILE A 58 0.34 12.84 -0.85
C ILE A 58 -0.72 11.94 -0.21
N PHE A 59 -1.83 11.68 -0.89
CA PHE A 59 -2.83 10.74 -0.39
C PHE A 59 -2.26 9.33 -0.21
N PHE A 60 -1.51 8.82 -1.20
CA PHE A 60 -0.86 7.52 -1.08
C PHE A 60 0.09 7.47 0.12
N LEU A 61 0.94 8.49 0.29
CA LEU A 61 1.86 8.58 1.41
C LEU A 61 1.14 8.54 2.76
N LEU A 62 0.09 9.35 2.94
CA LEU A 62 -0.65 9.43 4.19
C LEU A 62 -1.46 8.15 4.47
N SER A 63 -2.02 7.52 3.45
CA SER A 63 -2.70 6.22 3.58
C SER A 63 -1.72 5.15 4.08
N ARG A 64 -0.52 5.06 3.49
CA ARG A 64 0.53 4.14 3.96
C ARG A 64 0.97 4.44 5.38
N TYR A 65 1.18 5.70 5.72
CA TYR A 65 1.55 6.10 7.08
C TYR A 65 0.52 5.62 8.11
N ARG A 66 -0.78 5.82 7.85
CA ARG A 66 -1.86 5.33 8.72
C ARG A 66 -1.86 3.82 8.88
N GLN A 67 -1.72 3.07 7.77
CA GLN A 67 -1.61 1.60 7.82
C GLN A 67 -0.42 1.14 8.69
N HIS A 68 0.72 1.84 8.62
CA HIS A 68 1.87 1.55 9.45
C HIS A 68 1.62 1.83 10.93
N GLN A 69 0.92 2.93 11.27
CA GLN A 69 0.55 3.23 12.65
C GLN A 69 -0.40 2.18 13.23
N GLU A 70 -1.41 1.76 12.47
CA GLU A 70 -2.34 0.69 12.86
C GLU A 70 -1.62 -0.65 13.08
N LEU A 71 -0.63 -0.95 12.24
CA LEU A 71 0.19 -2.15 12.39
C LEU A 71 1.09 -2.07 13.62
N ALA A 72 1.71 -0.92 13.89
CA ALA A 72 2.52 -0.72 15.09
C ALA A 72 1.69 -0.93 16.37
N ALA A 73 0.50 -0.34 16.44
CA ALA A 73 -0.42 -0.51 17.57
C ALA A 73 -0.90 -1.95 17.80
N ARG A 74 -0.76 -2.84 16.81
CA ARG A 74 -1.08 -4.27 16.93
C ARG A 74 0.09 -5.13 17.43
N LEU A 75 1.31 -4.60 17.36
CA LEU A 75 2.52 -5.28 17.79
C LEU A 75 2.89 -4.95 19.24
N GLU A 76 2.25 -3.91 19.80
CA GLU A 76 2.24 -3.58 21.23
C GLU A 76 1.34 -4.54 22.02
#